data_AF-A0A6M0IDR8-F1
#
_entry.id   AF-A0A6M0IDR8-F1
#
_cell.length_a   1.000
_cell.length_b   1.000
_cell.length_c   1.000
_cell.angle_alpha   90.00
_cell.angle_beta   90.00
_cell.angle_gamma   90.00
#
_symmetry.space_group_name_H-M   'P 1'
#
loop_
_entity.id
_entity.type
_entity.pdbx_description
1 polymer ?
#
loop_
_entity_poly.entity_id
_entity_poly.type
_entity_poly.pdbx_seq_one_letter_code
_entity_poly.pdbx_strand_id
1 'polypeptide(L)' 'MPRTNKKHFIIFNNCGVISATTPKDWARANQQVFPDYTFEDANTTPIVNVIENYLVNTLNYRRVENDEIIIHYAYKEI' A
#
# COMPACT_ATOMS: atom_id res chain seq x y z
N MET A 1 0.56 -15.34 21.14
CA MET A 1 0.05 -13.96 21.01
C MET A 1 -1.05 -13.95 19.98
N PRO A 2 -2.20 -13.30 20.21
CA PRO A 2 -3.22 -13.20 19.17
C PRO A 2 -2.62 -12.49 17.95
N ARG A 3 -2.95 -12.94 16.75
CA ARG A 3 -2.62 -12.24 15.49
C ARG A 3 -3.39 -10.91 15.52
N THR A 4 -2.75 -9.85 16.02
CA THR A 4 -3.33 -8.51 15.92
C THR A 4 -3.30 -8.13 14.45
N ASN A 5 -4.47 -7.90 13.85
CA ASN A 5 -4.55 -7.37 12.48
C ASN A 5 -3.95 -5.96 12.50
N LYS A 6 -2.69 -5.83 12.06
CA LYS A 6 -2.01 -4.53 11.97
C LYS A 6 -2.78 -3.63 11.01
N LYS A 7 -2.77 -2.32 11.27
CA LYS A 7 -3.33 -1.33 10.33
C LYS A 7 -2.28 -1.01 9.28
N HIS A 8 -2.69 -0.98 8.02
CA HIS A 8 -1.78 -0.76 6.89
C HIS A 8 -2.01 0.64 6.29
N PHE A 9 -0.92 1.38 6.11
CA PHE A 9 -0.93 2.71 5.54
C PHE A 9 0.09 2.85 4.42
N ILE A 10 -0.25 3.67 3.43
CA ILE A 10 0.66 4.14 2.39
C ILE A 10 0.76 5.65 2.51
N ILE A 11 1.98 6.17 2.62
CA ILE A 11 2.28 7.60 2.68
C ILE A 11 3.01 8.01 1.40
N PHE A 12 2.49 9.03 0.72
CA PHE A 12 3.01 9.48 -0.56
C PHE A 12 2.88 11.00 -0.71
N ASN A 13 3.60 11.56 -1.69
CA ASN A 13 3.48 12.96 -2.05
C ASN A 13 2.35 13.11 -3.08
N ASN A 14 1.32 13.88 -2.73
CA ASN A 14 0.22 14.22 -3.61
C ASN A 14 0.31 15.71 -3.95
N CYS A 15 1.05 16.03 -5.03
CA CYS A 15 1.21 17.41 -5.53
C CYS A 15 1.70 18.42 -4.48
N GLY A 16 2.67 18.04 -3.66
CA GLY A 16 3.24 18.88 -2.60
C GLY A 16 2.62 18.66 -1.21
N VAL A 17 1.58 17.83 -1.09
CA VAL A 17 0.94 17.51 0.19
C VAL A 17 1.22 16.06 0.57
N ILE A 18 1.75 15.85 1.77
CA ILE A 18 1.90 14.50 2.34
C ILE A 18 0.50 13.93 2.60
N SER A 19 0.18 12.84 1.92
CA SER A 19 -1.11 12.16 2.03
C SER A 19 -0.93 10.73 2.51
N ALA A 20 -1.94 10.21 3.20
CA ALA A 20 -1.98 8.82 3.65
C ALA A 20 -3.25 8.13 3.12
N THR A 21 -3.15 6.85 2.80
CA THR A 21 -4.28 6.04 2.32
C THR A 21 -4.09 4.56 2.69
N THR A 22 -5.10 3.73 2.43
CA THR A 22 -5.01 2.27 2.60
C THR A 22 -4.40 1.61 1.36
N PRO A 23 -3.81 0.40 1.47
CA PRO A 23 -3.33 -0.34 0.31
C PRO A 23 -4.36 -0.51 -0.79
N LYS A 24 -5.60 -0.86 -0.43
CA LYS A 24 -6.67 -1.10 -1.40
C LYS A 24 -7.09 0.18 -2.13
N ASP A 25 -7.19 1.29 -1.42
CA ASP A 25 -7.58 2.57 -2.04
C ASP A 25 -6.47 3.12 -2.93
N TRP A 26 -5.21 2.97 -2.52
CA TRP A 26 -4.07 3.28 -3.37
C TRP A 26 -4.07 2.44 -4.65
N ALA A 27 -4.28 1.12 -4.53
CA ALA A 27 -4.30 0.21 -5.67
C ALA A 27 -5.46 0.54 -6.63
N ARG A 28 -6.64 0.89 -6.10
CA ARG A 28 -7.78 1.34 -6.92
C ARG A 28 -7.48 2.63 -7.67
N ALA A 29 -6.83 3.59 -7.03
CA ALA A 29 -6.41 4.84 -7.67
C ALA A 29 -5.29 4.64 -8.72
N ASN A 30 -4.58 3.50 -8.65
CA ASN A 30 -3.49 3.14 -9.56
C ASN A 30 -3.80 1.85 -10.33
N GLN A 31 -5.07 1.59 -10.67
CA GLN A 31 -5.53 0.34 -11.29
C GLN A 31 -4.72 -0.07 -12.52
N GLN A 32 -4.19 0.89 -13.28
CA GLN A 32 -3.34 0.64 -14.45
C GLN A 32 -2.09 -0.21 -14.17
N VAL A 33 -1.63 -0.27 -12.91
CA VAL A 33 -0.47 -1.10 -12.52
C VAL A 33 -0.86 -2.52 -12.10
N PHE A 34 -2.16 -2.81 -12.04
CA PHE A 34 -2.73 -4.10 -11.67
C PHE A 34 -3.69 -4.60 -12.78
N PRO A 35 -3.20 -4.87 -14.01
CA PRO A 35 -4.04 -5.15 -15.18
C PRO A 35 -4.88 -6.43 -15.05
N ASP A 36 -4.47 -7.37 -14.21
CA ASP A 36 -5.18 -8.64 -13.98
C ASP A 36 -6.35 -8.51 -12.98
N TYR A 37 -6.63 -7.29 -12.50
CA TYR A 37 -7.62 -7.04 -11.44
C TYR A 37 -8.68 -6.02 -11.90
N THR A 38 -9.96 -6.34 -11.68
CA THR A 38 -11.08 -5.48 -12.08
C THR A 38 -11.58 -4.56 -10.95
N PHE A 39 -11.23 -4.85 -9.69
CA PHE A 39 -11.58 -4.04 -8.51
C PHE A 39 -13.10 -3.92 -8.23
N GLU A 40 -13.93 -4.76 -8.84
CA GLU A 40 -15.39 -4.77 -8.67
C GLU A 40 -15.80 -5.27 -7.27
N ASP A 41 -15.04 -6.21 -6.71
CA ASP A 41 -15.29 -6.79 -5.40
C ASP A 41 -14.00 -7.22 -4.68
N ALA A 42 -14.15 -7.86 -3.52
CA ALA A 42 -13.02 -8.29 -2.71
C ALA A 42 -12.19 -9.42 -3.33
N ASN A 43 -12.78 -10.25 -4.21
CA ASN A 43 -12.11 -11.35 -4.90
C ASN A 43 -11.38 -10.87 -6.16
N THR A 44 -11.88 -9.80 -6.79
CA THR A 44 -11.27 -9.18 -7.98
C THR A 44 -10.37 -7.99 -7.66
N THR A 45 -10.19 -7.66 -6.38
CA THR A 45 -9.22 -6.68 -5.88
C THR A 45 -7.96 -7.41 -5.38
N PRO A 46 -6.74 -6.94 -5.70
CA PRO A 46 -5.52 -7.56 -5.20
C PRO A 46 -5.50 -7.56 -3.67
N ILE A 47 -5.01 -8.65 -3.08
CA ILE A 47 -4.82 -8.73 -1.62
C ILE A 47 -3.71 -7.77 -1.18
N VAL A 48 -3.75 -7.36 0.10
CA VAL A 48 -2.82 -6.38 0.67
C VAL A 48 -1.35 -6.75 0.39
N ASN A 49 -0.99 -8.02 0.60
CA ASN A 49 0.39 -8.50 0.37
C ASN A 49 0.86 -8.31 -1.09
N VAL A 50 -0.02 -8.48 -2.08
CA VAL A 50 0.33 -8.25 -3.50
C VAL A 50 0.63 -6.77 -3.74
N ILE A 51 -0.21 -5.89 -3.19
CA ILE A 51 -0.05 -4.44 -3.31
C ILE A 51 1.25 -3.99 -2.63
N GLU A 52 1.50 -4.43 -1.41
CA GLU A 52 2.69 -4.07 -0.64
C GLU A 52 3.98 -4.54 -1.30
N ASN A 53 3.99 -5.77 -1.83
CA ASN A 53 5.13 -6.28 -2.59
C ASN A 53 5.38 -5.46 -3.86
N TYR A 54 4.34 -5.00 -4.55
CA TYR A 54 4.50 -4.10 -5.70
C TYR A 54 5.13 -2.76 -5.29
N LEU A 55 4.66 -2.16 -4.19
CA LEU A 55 5.19 -0.90 -3.69
C LEU A 55 6.69 -1.00 -3.37
N VAL A 56 7.09 -2.04 -2.64
CA VAL A 56 8.49 -2.22 -2.21
C VAL A 56 9.39 -2.62 -3.38
N ASN A 57 8.99 -3.62 -4.17
CA ASN A 57 9.88 -4.23 -5.15
C ASN A 57 9.88 -3.50 -6.51
N THR A 58 8.78 -2.83 -6.86
CA THR A 58 8.65 -2.15 -8.17
C THR A 58 8.80 -0.64 -8.03
N LEU A 59 8.18 -0.04 -7.02
CA LEU A 59 8.21 1.42 -6.82
C LEU A 59 9.26 1.88 -5.80
N ASN A 60 10.01 0.93 -5.20
CA ASN A 60 11.06 1.20 -4.22
C ASN A 60 10.56 2.00 -3.00
N TYR A 61 9.33 1.73 -2.56
CA TYR A 61 8.81 2.26 -1.30
C TYR A 61 9.56 1.61 -0.13
N ARG A 62 9.76 2.39 0.93
CA ARG A 62 10.29 1.90 2.20
C ARG A 62 9.16 1.37 3.07
N ARG A 63 9.49 0.46 3.99
CA ARG A 63 8.55 -0.19 4.91
C ARG A 63 9.03 -0.03 6.35
N VAL A 64 8.15 0.47 7.22
CA VAL A 64 8.35 0.52 8.68
C VAL A 64 7.17 -0.17 9.34
N GLU A 65 7.44 -0.92 10.41
CA GLU A 65 6.45 -1.76 11.08
C GLU A 65 6.68 -1.73 12.60
N ASN A 66 5.59 -1.70 13.36
CA ASN A 66 5.58 -2.02 14.79
C ASN A 66 4.45 -3.03 15.08
N ASP A 67 4.07 -3.22 16.34
CA ASP A 67 3.05 -4.21 16.73
C ASP A 67 1.63 -3.83 16.30
N GLU A 68 1.37 -2.57 15.97
CA GLU A 68 0.04 -2.04 15.64
C GLU A 68 -0.12 -1.68 14.17
N ILE A 69 0.94 -1.20 13.51
CA ILE A 69 0.86 -0.59 12.18
C ILE A 69 2.00 -1.02 11.26
N ILE A 70 1.70 -1.01 9.97
CA ILE A 70 2.65 -1.14 8.86
C ILE A 70 2.49 0.10 7.97
N ILE A 71 3.59 0.79 7.69
CA ILE A 71 3.64 1.98 6.84
C ILE A 71 4.56 1.73 5.65
N HIS A 72 4.04 1.92 4.44
CA HIS A 72 4.81 2.00 3.21
C HIS A 72 4.94 3.45 2.76
N TYR A 73 6.13 3.94 2.42
CA TYR A 73 6.31 5.34 2.06
C TYR A 73 7.31 5.59 0.93
N ALA A 74 7.01 6.58 0.09
CA ALA A 74 7.73 6.90 -1.15
C ALA A 74 8.97 7.81 -0.98
N TYR A 75 9.48 7.97 0.25
CA TYR A 75 10.57 8.90 0.55
C TYR A 75 11.87 8.15 0.80
N LYS A 76 12.96 8.67 0.24
CA LYS A 76 14.32 8.19 0.53
C LYS A 76 14.81 8.86 1.81
N GLU A 77 15.47 8.07 2.67
CA GLU A 77 16.41 8.65 3.63
C GLU A 77 17.51 9.36 2.83
N ILE A 78 17.78 10.62 3.16
CA ILE A 78 18.93 11.37 2.66
C ILE A 78 20.14 10.96 3.50
#